data_AF-A0A564TIF8-F1
#
_entry.id   AF-A0A564TIF8-F1
#
_cell.length_a   1.000
_cell.length_b   1.000
_cell.length_c   1.000
_cell.angle_alpha   90.00
_cell.angle_beta   90.00
_cell.angle_gamma   90.00
#
_symmetry.space_group_name_H-M   'P 1'
#
loop_
_entity.id
_entity.type
_entity.pdbx_description
1 polymer ?
#
loop_
_entity_poly.entity_id
_entity_poly.type
_entity_poly.pdbx_seq_one_letter_code
_entity_poly.pdbx_strand_id
1 'polypeptide(L)'
;MENVFADFLQNGGLYETITVTEDNVMDFCSSLGGKIKISIFCPKCKENRVFTMKPVTFRNNSGVLQKLGEEIYHNYEIYQSCKAVPGEKDSPWHWYTYLPMDFARILTLTFECAMDPTAHKIDFIVRADGDTLIKIGQYPTYADLTFPELNQYKKVLSREDMKDLHRAIGLFASGIGAGSYVYLRRVIERMVVAAKSEAITSGKLTAKDFEGVRFSDQIVLLKDALPEILVGNSTVYGIVSKGIHELSEEDCISYFPILKECIFSIAEEWEAIRVRKLRQKEMNSALSRIANQVK
;
A
#
# COMPACT_ATOMS: atom_id res chain seq x y z
N MET A 1 -13.27 5.51 -20.39
CA MET A 1 -12.08 6.22 -19.94
C MET A 1 -12.08 6.18 -18.43
N GLU A 2 -10.97 5.77 -17.84
CA GLU A 2 -10.76 5.79 -16.40
C GLU A 2 -10.54 7.25 -15.98
N ASN A 3 -11.23 7.70 -14.93
CA ASN A 3 -11.19 9.09 -14.49
C ASN A 3 -9.81 9.41 -13.90
N VAL A 4 -9.13 10.44 -14.41
CA VAL A 4 -7.73 10.73 -14.03
C VAL A 4 -7.56 11.07 -12.54
N PHE A 5 -8.59 11.62 -11.90
CA PHE A 5 -8.56 11.90 -10.45
C PHE A 5 -8.77 10.64 -9.63
N ALA A 6 -9.54 9.67 -10.12
CA ALA A 6 -9.69 8.38 -9.45
C ALA A 6 -8.34 7.62 -9.40
N ASP A 7 -7.63 7.60 -10.52
CA ASP A 7 -6.30 7.01 -10.64
C ASP A 7 -5.29 7.71 -9.72
N PHE A 8 -5.22 9.05 -9.77
CA PHE A 8 -4.41 9.86 -8.86
C PHE A 8 -4.67 9.55 -7.38
N LEU A 9 -5.94 9.39 -6.97
CA LEU A 9 -6.28 9.09 -5.59
C LEU A 9 -5.91 7.66 -5.20
N GLN A 10 -6.15 6.69 -6.09
CA GLN A 10 -5.94 5.28 -5.81
C GLN A 10 -4.46 4.90 -5.84
N ASN A 11 -3.75 5.33 -6.87
CA ASN A 11 -2.39 4.89 -7.17
C ASN A 11 -1.34 5.95 -6.81
N GLY A 12 -1.72 7.24 -6.78
CA GLY A 12 -0.79 8.32 -6.47
C GLY A 12 -0.27 8.27 -5.03
N GLY A 13 1.00 8.61 -4.85
CA GLY A 13 1.67 8.68 -3.55
C GLY A 13 1.23 9.88 -2.70
N LEU A 14 1.67 9.91 -1.43
CA LEU A 14 1.57 11.14 -0.63
C LEU A 14 2.50 12.21 -1.22
N TYR A 15 1.99 13.44 -1.26
CA TYR A 15 2.56 14.63 -1.89
C TYR A 15 2.65 14.62 -3.42
N GLU A 16 2.15 13.56 -4.06
CA GLU A 16 1.92 13.60 -5.50
C GLU A 16 0.88 14.65 -5.84
N THR A 17 1.01 15.22 -7.03
CA THR A 17 0.21 16.35 -7.46
C THR A 17 -0.55 16.06 -8.74
N ILE A 18 -1.73 16.66 -8.87
CA ILE A 18 -2.49 16.72 -10.10
C ILE A 18 -3.02 18.14 -10.28
N THR A 19 -2.88 18.70 -11.48
CA THR A 19 -3.39 20.05 -11.79
C THR A 19 -4.75 19.93 -12.49
N VAL A 20 -5.73 20.69 -12.01
CA VAL A 20 -7.03 20.82 -12.64
C VAL A 20 -6.91 21.77 -13.84
N THR A 21 -7.33 21.31 -15.01
CA THR A 21 -7.25 22.05 -16.27
C THR A 21 -8.58 22.00 -17.01
N GLU A 22 -8.73 22.80 -18.08
CA GLU A 22 -9.91 22.73 -18.95
C GLU A 22 -10.13 21.33 -19.54
N ASP A 23 -9.05 20.55 -19.75
CA ASP A 23 -9.13 19.21 -20.34
C ASP A 23 -9.66 18.14 -19.37
N ASN A 24 -9.44 18.32 -18.06
CA ASN A 24 -9.77 17.33 -17.04
C ASN A 24 -10.84 17.80 -16.03
N VAL A 25 -11.32 19.04 -16.12
CA VAL A 25 -12.34 19.59 -15.19
C VAL A 25 -13.60 18.74 -15.12
N MET A 26 -14.01 18.12 -16.23
CA MET A 26 -15.19 17.25 -16.26
C MET A 26 -15.00 15.99 -15.41
N ASP A 27 -13.78 15.45 -15.40
CA ASP A 27 -13.39 14.35 -14.55
C ASP A 27 -13.33 14.79 -13.09
N PHE A 28 -12.82 15.99 -12.81
CA PHE A 28 -12.79 16.54 -11.46
C PHE A 28 -14.19 16.75 -10.89
N CYS A 29 -15.09 17.35 -11.66
CA CYS A 29 -16.50 17.56 -11.28
C CYS A 29 -17.22 16.23 -11.05
N SER A 30 -16.97 15.24 -11.91
CA SER A 30 -17.55 13.90 -11.77
C SER A 30 -17.08 13.20 -10.50
N SER A 31 -15.79 13.36 -10.16
CA SER A 31 -15.22 12.92 -8.89
C SER A 31 -15.97 13.55 -7.73
N LEU A 32 -15.88 14.87 -7.59
CA LEU A 32 -16.49 15.63 -6.50
C LEU A 32 -18.02 15.48 -6.39
N GLY A 33 -18.70 15.20 -7.50
CA GLY A 33 -20.13 14.92 -7.57
C GLY A 33 -20.53 13.53 -7.07
N GLY A 34 -19.59 12.67 -6.67
CA GLY A 34 -19.83 11.33 -6.16
C GLY A 34 -20.21 10.30 -7.24
N LYS A 35 -19.84 10.56 -8.50
CA LYS A 35 -20.13 9.63 -9.62
C LYS A 35 -19.04 8.58 -9.81
N ILE A 36 -17.91 8.74 -9.13
CA ILE A 36 -16.74 7.87 -9.28
C ILE A 36 -16.84 6.64 -8.41
N LYS A 37 -16.46 5.51 -9.00
CA LYS A 37 -16.35 4.21 -8.35
C LYS A 37 -14.93 3.70 -8.55
N ILE A 38 -14.37 3.15 -7.48
CA ILE A 38 -13.06 2.46 -7.52
C ILE A 38 -13.25 1.02 -7.05
N SER A 39 -12.46 0.11 -7.62
CA SER A 39 -12.41 -1.29 -7.20
C SER A 39 -11.11 -1.51 -6.45
N ILE A 40 -11.19 -1.73 -5.14
CA ILE A 40 -10.02 -1.85 -4.27
C ILE A 40 -10.32 -2.78 -3.09
N PHE A 41 -9.28 -3.31 -2.44
CA PHE A 41 -9.46 -4.17 -1.28
C PHE A 41 -10.11 -3.42 -0.13
N CYS A 42 -11.13 -4.03 0.48
CA CYS A 42 -11.74 -3.54 1.70
C CYS A 42 -11.16 -4.29 2.91
N PRO A 43 -10.39 -3.66 3.81
CA PRO A 43 -9.82 -4.33 4.98
C PRO A 43 -10.84 -4.93 5.95
N LYS A 44 -12.08 -4.42 5.92
CA LYS A 44 -13.18 -4.90 6.76
C LYS A 44 -13.90 -6.10 6.14
N CYS A 45 -14.19 -6.06 4.83
CA CYS A 45 -14.77 -7.21 4.11
C CYS A 45 -13.75 -8.33 3.85
N LYS A 46 -12.46 -7.99 3.86
CA LYS A 46 -11.33 -8.88 3.48
C LYS A 46 -11.40 -9.37 2.03
N GLU A 47 -11.92 -8.55 1.13
CA GLU A 47 -12.03 -8.85 -0.30
C GLU A 47 -12.02 -7.55 -1.11
N ASN A 48 -11.74 -7.64 -2.42
CA ASN A 48 -11.92 -6.54 -3.35
C ASN A 48 -13.40 -6.16 -3.45
N ARG A 49 -13.69 -4.88 -3.21
CA ARG A 49 -15.05 -4.33 -3.24
C ARG A 49 -15.07 -3.06 -4.08
N VAL A 50 -16.27 -2.74 -4.55
CA VAL A 50 -16.54 -1.45 -5.20
C VAL A 50 -16.81 -0.43 -4.10
N PHE A 51 -16.06 0.66 -4.12
CA PHE A 51 -16.32 1.83 -3.31
C PHE A 51 -16.85 2.95 -4.20
N THR A 52 -17.87 3.66 -3.71
CA THR A 52 -18.43 4.83 -4.40
C THR A 52 -18.07 6.09 -3.62
N MET A 53 -17.62 7.11 -4.32
CA MET A 53 -17.27 8.37 -3.68
C MET A 53 -18.53 9.09 -3.18
N LYS A 54 -18.49 9.60 -1.97
CA LYS A 54 -19.51 10.49 -1.43
C LYS A 54 -19.36 11.88 -2.07
N PRO A 55 -20.46 12.51 -2.54
CA PRO A 55 -20.38 13.88 -3.04
C PRO A 55 -19.80 14.82 -1.99
N VAL A 56 -18.84 15.66 -2.40
CA VAL A 56 -18.29 16.70 -1.55
C VAL A 56 -19.31 17.83 -1.47
N THR A 57 -19.72 18.18 -0.27
CA THR A 57 -20.76 19.20 -0.04
C THR A 57 -20.25 20.33 0.84
N PHE A 58 -20.72 21.54 0.58
CA PHE A 58 -20.46 22.73 1.40
C PHE A 58 -21.74 23.52 1.62
N ARG A 59 -21.72 24.44 2.58
CA ARG A 59 -22.80 25.43 2.73
C ARG A 59 -22.34 26.74 2.14
N ASN A 60 -23.16 27.32 1.27
CA ASN A 60 -22.91 28.65 0.74
C ASN A 60 -23.20 29.75 1.77
N ASN A 61 -23.00 31.01 1.38
CA ASN A 61 -23.22 32.17 2.25
C ASN A 61 -24.68 32.30 2.74
N SER A 62 -25.64 31.70 2.02
CA SER A 62 -27.05 31.65 2.42
C SER A 62 -27.38 30.42 3.29
N GLY A 63 -26.39 29.61 3.67
CA GLY A 63 -26.56 28.41 4.48
C GLY A 63 -27.09 27.19 3.72
N VAL A 64 -27.32 27.30 2.41
CA VAL A 64 -27.85 26.23 1.56
C VAL A 64 -26.74 25.21 1.29
N LEU A 65 -27.07 23.93 1.45
CA LEU A 65 -26.15 22.83 1.15
C LEU A 65 -26.04 22.67 -0.37
N GLN A 66 -24.82 22.78 -0.90
CA GLN A 66 -24.49 22.59 -2.30
C GLN A 66 -23.48 21.45 -2.46
N LYS A 67 -23.46 20.83 -3.64
CA LYS A 67 -22.43 19.87 -4.03
C LYS A 67 -21.34 20.59 -4.81
N LEU A 68 -20.11 20.41 -4.35
CA LEU A 68 -18.95 21.09 -4.92
C LEU A 68 -18.75 20.78 -6.41
N GLY A 69 -18.90 19.51 -6.81
CA GLY A 69 -18.75 19.13 -8.22
C GLY A 69 -19.80 19.75 -9.15
N GLU A 70 -21.02 20.00 -8.67
CA GLU A 70 -22.07 20.67 -9.45
C GLU A 70 -21.80 22.18 -9.56
N GLU A 71 -21.31 22.81 -8.48
CA GLU A 71 -20.94 24.23 -8.47
C GLU A 71 -19.77 24.52 -9.41
N ILE A 72 -18.71 23.72 -9.37
CA ILE A 72 -17.54 23.88 -10.27
C ILE A 72 -17.95 23.70 -11.72
N TYR A 73 -18.80 22.70 -12.00
CA TYR A 73 -19.34 22.48 -13.35
C TYR A 73 -20.11 23.70 -13.85
N HIS A 74 -21.00 24.26 -13.03
CA HIS A 74 -21.76 25.46 -13.37
C HIS A 74 -20.84 26.67 -13.65
N ASN A 75 -19.83 26.89 -12.80
CA ASN A 75 -18.87 27.98 -12.98
C ASN A 75 -18.04 27.80 -14.25
N TYR A 76 -17.71 26.56 -14.61
CA TYR A 76 -17.03 26.24 -15.87
C TYR A 76 -17.91 26.51 -17.09
N GLU A 77 -19.21 26.18 -17.06
CA GLU A 77 -20.15 26.51 -18.13
C GLU A 77 -20.26 28.04 -18.35
N ILE A 78 -20.32 28.81 -17.26
CA ILE A 78 -20.32 30.28 -17.33
C ILE A 78 -19.02 30.77 -17.99
N TYR A 79 -17.87 30.29 -17.53
CA TYR A 79 -16.57 30.65 -18.11
C TYR A 79 -16.53 30.39 -19.63
N GLN A 80 -16.95 29.20 -20.06
CA GLN A 80 -16.97 28.85 -21.48
C GLN A 80 -17.92 29.75 -22.29
N SER A 81 -19.04 30.17 -21.70
CA SER A 81 -19.96 31.11 -22.35
C SER A 81 -19.37 32.51 -22.52
N CYS A 82 -18.57 32.98 -21.55
CA CYS A 82 -17.89 34.29 -21.61
C CYS A 82 -16.71 34.27 -22.60
N LYS A 83 -15.96 33.16 -22.67
CA LYS A 83 -14.85 32.95 -23.61
C LYS A 83 -15.28 33.04 -25.08
N ALA A 84 -16.55 32.74 -25.37
CA ALA A 84 -17.12 32.81 -26.71
C ALA A 84 -17.40 34.25 -27.21
N VAL A 85 -17.21 35.29 -26.38
CA VAL A 85 -17.49 36.70 -26.73
C VAL A 85 -16.26 37.35 -27.40
N PRO A 86 -16.35 37.83 -28.65
CA PRO A 86 -15.21 38.45 -29.34
C PRO A 86 -14.78 39.78 -28.70
N GLY A 87 -13.50 39.90 -28.33
CA GLY A 87 -12.87 41.18 -27.97
C GLY A 87 -12.52 41.37 -26.48
N GLU A 88 -12.90 40.44 -25.60
CA GLU A 88 -12.41 40.41 -24.22
C GLU A 88 -11.10 39.64 -24.09
N LYS A 89 -10.22 40.07 -23.18
CA LYS A 89 -9.01 39.30 -22.85
C LYS A 89 -9.44 38.02 -22.13
N ASP A 90 -8.92 36.88 -22.59
CA ASP A 90 -9.05 35.61 -21.87
C ASP A 90 -8.55 35.79 -20.43
N SER A 91 -9.48 35.77 -19.48
CA SER A 91 -9.13 35.68 -18.07
C SER A 91 -8.74 34.23 -17.78
N PRO A 92 -7.68 34.00 -16.98
CA PRO A 92 -7.29 32.64 -16.61
C PRO A 92 -8.45 31.99 -15.83
N TRP A 93 -8.82 30.78 -16.26
CA TRP A 93 -9.82 29.97 -15.56
C TRP A 93 -9.17 29.26 -14.37
N HIS A 94 -9.89 29.25 -13.24
CA HIS A 94 -9.51 28.54 -12.05
C HIS A 94 -10.71 27.75 -11.52
N TRP A 95 -10.49 26.51 -11.09
CA TRP A 95 -11.60 25.65 -10.63
C TRP A 95 -12.25 26.17 -9.34
N TYR A 96 -11.49 26.95 -8.55
CA TYR A 96 -11.93 27.53 -7.29
C TYR A 96 -12.57 28.91 -7.44
N THR A 97 -12.73 29.43 -8.66
CA THR A 97 -13.39 30.71 -8.88
C THR A 97 -14.81 30.66 -8.30
N TYR A 98 -15.17 31.71 -7.55
CA TYR A 98 -16.44 31.87 -6.83
C TYR A 98 -16.67 30.90 -5.65
N LEU A 99 -15.68 30.07 -5.28
CA LEU A 99 -15.74 29.27 -4.06
C LEU A 99 -15.19 30.03 -2.84
N PRO A 100 -15.70 29.77 -1.62
CA PRO A 100 -15.05 30.25 -0.40
C PRO A 100 -13.63 29.68 -0.28
N MET A 101 -12.61 30.54 -0.26
CA MET A 101 -11.19 30.14 -0.28
C MET A 101 -10.82 29.13 0.84
N ASP A 102 -11.40 29.28 2.03
CA ASP A 102 -11.09 28.38 3.15
C ASP A 102 -11.65 26.97 2.98
N PHE A 103 -12.76 26.81 2.26
CA PHE A 103 -13.39 25.49 2.05
C PHE A 103 -12.59 24.66 1.04
N ALA A 104 -12.13 25.29 -0.04
CA ALA A 104 -11.43 24.61 -1.13
C ALA A 104 -9.99 24.18 -0.77
N ARG A 105 -9.43 24.70 0.33
CA ARG A 105 -8.02 24.49 0.70
C ARG A 105 -7.70 23.03 1.08
N ILE A 106 -8.56 22.37 1.84
CA ILE A 106 -8.38 20.95 2.24
C ILE A 106 -9.69 20.22 1.96
N LEU A 107 -9.64 19.25 1.06
CA LEU A 107 -10.79 18.43 0.70
C LEU A 107 -10.59 17.01 1.26
N THR A 108 -11.61 16.51 1.94
CA THR A 108 -11.71 15.11 2.35
C THR A 108 -12.63 14.38 1.39
N LEU A 109 -12.06 13.43 0.64
CA LEU A 109 -12.74 12.64 -0.37
C LEU A 109 -13.01 11.25 0.23
N THR A 110 -14.23 11.03 0.68
CA THR A 110 -14.66 9.78 1.32
C THR A 110 -15.27 8.84 0.30
N PHE A 111 -14.80 7.61 0.29
CA PHE A 111 -15.28 6.48 -0.50
C PHE A 111 -15.96 5.47 0.41
N GLU A 112 -17.19 5.08 0.06
CA GLU A 112 -18.04 4.19 0.86
C GLU A 112 -18.18 2.83 0.16
N CYS A 113 -17.92 1.74 0.90
CA CYS A 113 -18.02 0.39 0.36
C CYS A 113 -19.48 0.03 0.04
N ALA A 114 -19.73 -0.57 -1.12
CA ALA A 114 -21.08 -1.01 -1.50
C ALA A 114 -21.72 -2.03 -0.54
N MET A 115 -20.90 -2.77 0.23
CA MET A 115 -21.40 -3.78 1.18
C MET A 115 -21.82 -3.19 2.53
N ASP A 116 -21.13 -2.15 3.00
CA ASP A 116 -21.47 -1.42 4.22
C ASP A 116 -20.96 0.03 4.10
N PRO A 117 -21.78 0.93 3.55
CA PRO A 117 -21.41 2.33 3.35
C PRO A 117 -21.15 3.08 4.67
N THR A 118 -21.69 2.59 5.78
CA THR A 118 -21.65 3.30 7.06
C THR A 118 -20.35 3.06 7.81
N ALA A 119 -19.85 1.82 7.80
CA ALA A 119 -18.68 1.41 8.57
C ALA A 119 -17.40 1.28 7.73
N HIS A 120 -17.51 0.98 6.44
CA HIS A 120 -16.35 0.66 5.59
C HIS A 120 -16.03 1.86 4.69
N LYS A 121 -15.08 2.67 5.14
CA LYS A 121 -14.69 3.92 4.46
C LYS A 121 -13.22 3.90 4.06
N ILE A 122 -12.95 4.53 2.93
CA ILE A 122 -11.62 4.94 2.52
C ILE A 122 -11.66 6.45 2.37
N ASP A 123 -10.76 7.14 3.04
CA ASP A 123 -10.66 8.59 3.00
C ASP A 123 -9.35 8.98 2.32
N PHE A 124 -9.43 9.86 1.34
CA PHE A 124 -8.29 10.56 0.78
C PHE A 124 -8.37 12.03 1.18
N ILE A 125 -7.22 12.62 1.52
CA ILE A 125 -7.14 14.03 1.91
C ILE A 125 -6.24 14.73 0.90
N VAL A 126 -6.79 15.73 0.22
CA VAL A 126 -6.04 16.55 -0.72
C VAL A 126 -5.99 18.00 -0.23
N ARG A 127 -4.85 18.64 -0.41
CA ARG A 127 -4.67 20.08 -0.22
C ARG A 127 -4.67 20.74 -1.59
N ALA A 128 -5.48 21.76 -1.77
CA ALA A 128 -5.38 22.65 -2.92
C ALA A 128 -4.30 23.72 -2.72
N ASP A 129 -3.51 23.94 -3.75
CA ASP A 129 -2.60 25.06 -3.92
C ASP A 129 -2.84 25.66 -5.31
N GLY A 130 -3.75 26.63 -5.38
CA GLY A 130 -4.32 27.10 -6.65
C GLY A 130 -5.04 25.98 -7.39
N ASP A 131 -4.69 25.79 -8.67
CA ASP A 131 -5.24 24.73 -9.51
C ASP A 131 -4.61 23.35 -9.26
N THR A 132 -3.59 23.27 -8.40
CA THR A 132 -2.89 22.02 -8.11
C THR A 132 -3.43 21.38 -6.83
N LEU A 133 -3.83 20.12 -6.93
CA LEU A 133 -4.18 19.29 -5.79
C LEU A 133 -2.98 18.47 -5.38
N ILE A 134 -2.69 18.44 -4.08
CA ILE A 134 -1.60 17.69 -3.47
C ILE A 134 -2.21 16.65 -2.56
N LYS A 135 -1.94 15.36 -2.76
CA LYS A 135 -2.45 14.30 -1.89
C LYS A 135 -1.69 14.33 -0.56
N ILE A 136 -2.30 14.78 0.54
CA ILE A 136 -1.62 14.96 1.83
C ILE A 136 -1.96 13.89 2.87
N GLY A 137 -2.92 13.02 2.60
CA GLY A 137 -3.26 11.93 3.51
C GLY A 137 -4.16 10.88 2.89
N GLN A 138 -4.18 9.70 3.51
CA GLN A 138 -5.18 8.67 3.24
C GLN A 138 -5.39 7.73 4.43
N TYR A 139 -6.57 7.13 4.52
CA TYR A 139 -6.87 6.03 5.42
C TYR A 139 -7.86 5.07 4.76
N PRO A 140 -7.67 3.73 4.81
CA PRO A 140 -6.51 2.99 5.28
C PRO A 140 -5.21 3.32 4.51
N THR A 141 -4.07 2.81 4.98
CA THR A 141 -2.80 3.05 4.29
C THR A 141 -2.80 2.38 2.92
N TYR A 142 -1.97 2.86 1.99
CA TYR A 142 -1.83 2.23 0.67
C TYR A 142 -1.49 0.74 0.80
N ALA A 143 -0.62 0.39 1.75
CA ALA A 143 -0.28 -1.00 2.04
C ALA A 143 -1.50 -1.85 2.49
N ASP A 144 -2.38 -1.30 3.33
CA ASP A 144 -3.59 -2.01 3.78
C ASP A 144 -4.58 -2.27 2.64
N LEU A 145 -4.60 -1.39 1.63
CA LEU A 145 -5.49 -1.45 0.48
C LEU A 145 -4.93 -2.30 -0.67
N THR A 146 -3.60 -2.39 -0.79
CA THR A 146 -2.96 -3.03 -1.94
C THR A 146 -2.36 -4.39 -1.57
N PHE A 147 -1.98 -4.62 -0.31
CA PHE A 147 -1.31 -5.86 0.14
C PHE A 147 -1.97 -6.47 1.38
N PRO A 148 -3.27 -6.80 1.30
CA PRO A 148 -3.99 -7.36 2.43
C PRO A 148 -3.50 -8.75 2.84
N GLU A 149 -2.93 -9.49 1.89
CA GLU A 149 -2.31 -10.80 2.06
C GLU A 149 -1.25 -10.77 3.15
N LEU A 150 -0.51 -9.66 3.30
CA LEU A 150 0.49 -9.51 4.36
C LEU A 150 -0.09 -9.69 5.77
N ASN A 151 -1.37 -9.38 5.98
CA ASN A 151 -2.01 -9.59 7.26
C ASN A 151 -2.02 -11.06 7.70
N GLN A 152 -1.95 -12.00 6.77
CA GLN A 152 -1.92 -13.44 7.09
C GLN A 152 -0.59 -13.87 7.72
N TYR A 153 0.49 -13.12 7.47
CA TYR A 153 1.83 -13.42 7.99
C TYR A 153 2.15 -12.73 9.32
N LYS A 154 1.22 -11.99 9.93
CA LYS A 154 1.42 -11.31 11.24
C LYS A 154 1.88 -12.24 12.37
N LYS A 155 1.66 -13.55 12.24
CA LYS A 155 2.05 -14.55 13.25
C LYS A 155 3.47 -15.09 13.06
N VAL A 156 4.07 -14.88 11.89
CA VAL A 156 5.41 -15.38 11.54
C VAL A 156 6.41 -14.28 11.28
N LEU A 157 5.97 -13.15 10.73
CA LEU A 157 6.81 -11.98 10.53
C LEU A 157 6.75 -11.07 11.75
N SER A 158 7.91 -10.52 12.13
CA SER A 158 7.97 -9.55 13.22
C SER A 158 7.22 -8.27 12.84
N ARG A 159 6.83 -7.46 13.84
CA ARG A 159 6.21 -6.15 13.58
C ARG A 159 7.12 -5.25 12.74
N GLU A 160 8.44 -5.38 12.88
CA GLU A 160 9.39 -4.60 12.10
C GLU A 160 9.50 -5.10 10.66
N ASP A 161 9.52 -6.41 10.43
CA ASP A 161 9.53 -6.98 9.08
C ASP A 161 8.28 -6.63 8.32
N MET A 162 7.13 -6.65 8.97
CA MET A 162 5.87 -6.17 8.40
C MET A 162 5.94 -4.69 7.99
N LYS A 163 6.52 -3.83 8.84
CA LYS A 163 6.70 -2.40 8.51
C LYS A 163 7.64 -2.20 7.35
N ASP A 164 8.74 -2.95 7.31
CA ASP A 164 9.73 -2.81 6.26
C ASP A 164 9.22 -3.40 4.93
N LEU A 165 8.45 -4.49 4.94
CA LEU A 165 7.74 -4.96 3.74
C LEU A 165 6.74 -3.93 3.22
N HIS A 166 5.92 -3.33 4.10
CA HIS A 166 5.01 -2.26 3.68
C HIS A 166 5.76 -1.07 3.06
N ARG A 167 6.91 -0.69 3.62
CA ARG A 167 7.76 0.38 3.07
C ARG A 167 8.37 0.00 1.74
N ALA A 168 8.91 -1.22 1.61
CA ALA A 168 9.46 -1.73 0.37
C ALA A 168 8.43 -1.60 -0.75
N ILE A 169 7.23 -2.08 -0.48
CA ILE A 169 6.16 -2.10 -1.45
C ILE A 169 5.62 -0.69 -1.75
N GLY A 170 5.50 0.16 -0.74
CA GLY A 170 5.11 1.56 -0.93
C GLY A 170 6.12 2.31 -1.81
N LEU A 171 7.43 2.10 -1.59
CA LEU A 171 8.50 2.70 -2.39
C LEU A 171 8.47 2.21 -3.83
N PHE A 172 8.29 0.89 -4.03
CA PHE A 172 8.10 0.33 -5.36
C PHE A 172 6.93 0.96 -6.10
N ALA A 173 5.77 1.11 -5.43
CA ALA A 173 4.59 1.75 -6.01
C ALA A 173 4.82 3.23 -6.38
N SER A 174 5.70 3.92 -5.65
CA SER A 174 6.12 5.29 -5.97
C SER A 174 7.25 5.36 -7.00
N GLY A 175 7.60 4.26 -7.67
CA GLY A 175 8.67 4.21 -8.67
C GLY A 175 10.08 4.31 -8.09
N ILE A 176 10.26 3.98 -6.81
CA ILE A 176 11.55 3.99 -6.10
C ILE A 176 11.98 2.54 -5.83
N GLY A 177 12.53 1.90 -6.85
CA GLY A 177 13.05 0.55 -6.87
C GLY A 177 14.25 0.33 -5.95
N ALA A 178 15.34 1.09 -6.07
CA ALA A 178 16.53 0.87 -5.24
C ALA A 178 16.22 1.05 -3.74
N GLY A 179 15.38 2.05 -3.42
CA GLY A 179 14.87 2.26 -2.07
C GLY A 179 14.04 1.08 -1.56
N SER A 180 13.21 0.48 -2.41
CA SER A 180 12.42 -0.70 -2.02
C SER A 180 13.31 -1.90 -1.64
N TYR A 181 14.44 -2.10 -2.33
CA TYR A 181 15.37 -3.20 -2.09
C TYR A 181 16.08 -3.11 -0.74
N VAL A 182 16.35 -1.89 -0.25
CA VAL A 182 16.90 -1.69 1.10
C VAL A 182 16.04 -2.36 2.16
N TYR A 183 14.72 -2.25 2.02
CA TYR A 183 13.79 -2.84 2.98
C TYR A 183 13.62 -4.35 2.78
N LEU A 184 13.59 -4.84 1.53
CA LEU A 184 13.61 -6.29 1.27
C LEU A 184 14.86 -6.94 1.88
N ARG A 185 16.02 -6.29 1.77
CA ARG A 185 17.29 -6.77 2.33
C ARG A 185 17.19 -6.93 3.83
N ARG A 186 16.70 -5.89 4.52
CA ARG A 186 16.56 -5.88 5.99
C ARG A 186 15.67 -7.00 6.48
N VAL A 187 14.58 -7.28 5.77
CA VAL A 187 13.67 -8.38 6.09
C VAL A 187 14.40 -9.71 5.99
N ILE A 188 15.05 -10.00 4.86
CA ILE A 188 15.82 -11.25 4.68
C ILE A 188 16.94 -11.36 5.73
N GLU A 189 17.67 -10.27 5.99
CA GLU A 189 18.75 -10.26 6.98
C GLU A 189 18.25 -10.61 8.38
N ARG A 190 17.17 -9.96 8.84
CA ARG A 190 16.58 -10.26 10.16
C ARG A 190 16.07 -11.69 10.26
N MET A 191 15.47 -12.22 9.18
CA MET A 191 15.00 -13.60 9.12
C MET A 191 16.15 -14.60 9.34
N VAL A 192 17.26 -14.42 8.64
CA VAL A 192 18.44 -15.28 8.74
C VAL A 192 19.14 -15.11 10.10
N VAL A 193 19.26 -13.88 10.61
CA VAL A 193 19.84 -13.62 11.92
C VAL A 193 19.01 -14.27 13.03
N ALA A 194 17.68 -14.20 12.96
CA ALA A 194 16.80 -14.87 13.92
C ALA A 194 16.99 -16.40 13.90
N ALA A 195 17.05 -17.01 12.71
CA ALA A 195 17.30 -18.44 12.56
C ALA A 195 18.70 -18.85 13.07
N LYS A 196 19.71 -18.02 12.81
CA LYS A 196 21.07 -18.19 13.34
C LYS A 196 21.08 -18.18 14.87
N SER A 197 20.41 -17.21 15.48
CA SER A 197 20.28 -17.13 16.94
C SER A 197 19.60 -18.38 17.51
N GLU A 198 18.51 -18.85 16.92
CA GLU A 198 17.82 -20.08 17.35
C GLU A 198 18.70 -21.34 17.21
N ALA A 199 19.45 -21.46 16.11
CA ALA A 199 20.36 -22.59 15.88
C ALA A 199 21.51 -22.63 16.90
N ILE A 200 22.03 -21.46 17.28
CA ILE A 200 23.07 -21.34 18.32
C ILE A 200 22.48 -21.63 19.70
N THR A 201 21.32 -21.08 20.04
CA THR A 201 20.68 -21.32 21.35
C THR A 201 20.27 -22.78 21.55
N SER A 202 19.88 -23.48 20.48
CA SER A 202 19.55 -24.91 20.52
C SER A 202 20.79 -25.83 20.52
N GLY A 203 22.00 -25.27 20.43
CA GLY A 203 23.25 -26.03 20.41
C GLY A 203 23.50 -26.83 19.14
N LYS A 204 22.71 -26.61 18.07
CA LYS A 204 22.89 -27.28 16.78
C LYS A 204 24.11 -26.75 16.03
N LEU A 205 24.41 -25.46 16.19
CA LEU A 205 25.54 -24.76 15.59
C LEU A 205 26.21 -23.87 16.63
N THR A 206 27.45 -23.48 16.37
CA THR A 206 28.25 -22.57 17.19
C THR A 206 28.55 -21.28 16.45
N ALA A 207 28.92 -20.22 17.17
CA ALA A 207 29.28 -18.94 16.54
C ALA A 207 30.46 -19.07 15.56
N LYS A 208 31.37 -20.02 15.81
CA LYS A 208 32.54 -20.29 14.96
C LYS A 208 32.16 -20.85 13.59
N ASP A 209 31.05 -21.56 13.49
CA ASP A 209 30.58 -22.16 12.23
C ASP A 209 30.17 -21.11 11.19
N PHE A 210 30.02 -19.84 11.61
CA PHE A 210 29.64 -18.73 10.74
C PHE A 210 30.79 -17.74 10.49
N GLU A 211 31.95 -17.95 11.09
CA GLU A 211 33.08 -17.02 10.98
C GLU A 211 33.70 -17.09 9.58
N GLY A 212 33.77 -15.95 8.88
CA GLY A 212 34.28 -15.88 7.50
C GLY A 212 33.34 -16.45 6.42
N VAL A 213 32.15 -16.92 6.78
CA VAL A 213 31.18 -17.49 5.84
C VAL A 213 30.35 -16.38 5.18
N ARG A 214 30.23 -16.40 3.84
CA ARG A 214 29.41 -15.42 3.11
C ARG A 214 27.95 -15.57 3.51
N PHE A 215 27.21 -14.46 3.51
CA PHE A 215 25.82 -14.47 3.97
C PHE A 215 24.92 -15.49 3.22
N SER A 216 25.07 -15.60 1.89
CA SER A 216 24.36 -16.61 1.09
C SER A 216 24.67 -18.05 1.52
N ASP A 217 25.91 -18.32 1.93
CA ASP A 217 26.33 -19.64 2.41
C ASP A 217 25.82 -19.90 3.84
N GLN A 218 25.66 -18.84 4.65
CA GLN A 218 25.02 -18.95 5.97
C GLN A 218 23.56 -19.40 5.85
N ILE A 219 22.83 -18.98 4.80
CA ILE A 219 21.46 -19.45 4.53
C ILE A 219 21.45 -20.97 4.32
N VAL A 220 22.40 -21.49 3.55
CA VAL A 220 22.51 -22.94 3.27
C VAL A 220 22.88 -23.72 4.53
N LEU A 221 23.76 -23.18 5.37
CA LEU A 221 24.13 -23.79 6.65
C LEU A 221 22.90 -23.92 7.58
N LEU A 222 21.97 -22.96 7.49
CA LEU A 222 20.74 -22.90 8.28
C LEU A 222 19.57 -23.67 7.66
N LYS A 223 19.82 -24.63 6.76
CA LYS A 223 18.77 -25.40 6.07
C LYS A 223 17.73 -26.05 6.99
N ASP A 224 18.11 -26.43 8.21
CA ASP A 224 17.21 -27.09 9.17
C ASP A 224 16.40 -26.09 10.01
N ALA A 225 16.69 -24.79 9.90
CA ALA A 225 16.07 -23.70 10.65
C ALA A 225 15.32 -22.71 9.75
N LEU A 226 15.64 -22.65 8.46
CA LEU A 226 15.03 -21.77 7.47
C LEU A 226 14.06 -22.53 6.54
N PRO A 227 13.12 -21.81 5.90
CA PRO A 227 12.24 -22.39 4.88
C PRO A 227 13.04 -22.91 3.69
N GLU A 228 12.62 -24.03 3.11
CA GLU A 228 13.27 -24.65 1.94
C GLU A 228 13.31 -23.68 0.77
N ILE A 229 12.29 -22.83 0.59
CA ILE A 229 12.27 -21.83 -0.47
C ILE A 229 13.41 -20.84 -0.32
N LEU A 230 13.72 -20.36 0.89
CA LEU A 230 14.83 -19.43 1.11
C LEU A 230 16.18 -20.13 0.93
N VAL A 231 16.29 -21.38 1.35
CA VAL A 231 17.51 -22.19 1.24
C VAL A 231 17.80 -22.52 -0.23
N GLY A 232 16.80 -22.94 -0.98
CA GLY A 232 16.88 -23.25 -2.41
C GLY A 232 17.10 -22.02 -3.29
N ASN A 233 16.68 -20.84 -2.81
CA ASN A 233 16.83 -19.56 -3.50
C ASN A 233 17.76 -18.60 -2.73
N SER A 234 18.88 -19.09 -2.19
CA SER A 234 19.86 -18.26 -1.46
C SER A 234 20.45 -17.10 -2.29
N THR A 235 20.33 -17.19 -3.62
CA THR A 235 20.65 -16.13 -4.58
C THR A 235 19.80 -14.87 -4.41
N VAL A 236 18.61 -14.98 -3.83
CA VAL A 236 17.69 -13.85 -3.57
C VAL A 236 18.39 -12.78 -2.74
N TYR A 237 19.15 -13.15 -1.71
CA TYR A 237 19.94 -12.18 -0.95
C TYR A 237 20.97 -11.48 -1.85
N GLY A 238 21.63 -12.22 -2.74
CA GLY A 238 22.57 -11.65 -3.71
C GLY A 238 21.91 -10.65 -4.66
N ILE A 239 20.72 -10.97 -5.17
CA ILE A 239 19.94 -10.08 -6.04
C ILE A 239 19.55 -8.80 -5.30
N VAL A 240 18.99 -8.94 -4.09
CA VAL A 240 18.56 -7.79 -3.29
C VAL A 240 19.77 -6.93 -2.88
N SER A 241 20.89 -7.55 -2.54
CA SER A 241 22.14 -6.84 -2.25
C SER A 241 22.66 -6.08 -3.48
N LYS A 242 22.63 -6.70 -4.67
CA LYS A 242 23.05 -6.05 -5.91
C LYS A 242 22.13 -4.91 -6.33
N GLY A 243 20.82 -5.01 -6.07
CA GLY A 243 19.91 -3.91 -6.38
C GLY A 243 20.22 -2.60 -5.66
N ILE A 244 20.91 -2.66 -4.52
CA ILE A 244 21.32 -1.45 -3.79
C ILE A 244 22.66 -0.88 -4.30
N HIS A 245 23.49 -1.70 -4.94
CA HIS A 245 24.88 -1.34 -5.26
C HIS A 245 25.18 -1.24 -6.76
N GLU A 246 24.44 -1.98 -7.60
CA GLU A 246 24.81 -2.27 -8.99
C GLU A 246 23.68 -2.07 -10.00
N LEU A 247 22.41 -2.31 -9.64
CA LEU A 247 21.27 -2.23 -10.58
C LEU A 247 20.74 -0.81 -10.75
N SER A 248 20.13 -0.51 -11.90
CA SER A 248 19.41 0.74 -12.12
C SER A 248 18.06 0.77 -11.37
N GLU A 249 17.43 1.94 -11.31
CA GLU A 249 16.08 2.08 -10.77
C GLU A 249 15.06 1.25 -11.57
N GLU A 250 15.14 1.31 -12.90
CA GLU A 250 14.26 0.58 -13.82
C GLU A 250 14.41 -0.93 -13.68
N ASP A 251 15.65 -1.42 -13.53
CA ASP A 251 15.93 -2.83 -13.23
C ASP A 251 15.28 -3.25 -11.91
N CYS A 252 15.46 -2.45 -10.85
CA CYS A 252 14.88 -2.74 -9.53
C CYS A 252 13.35 -2.79 -9.60
N ILE A 253 12.71 -1.86 -10.30
CA ILE A 253 11.26 -1.84 -10.51
C ILE A 253 10.83 -3.09 -11.28
N SER A 254 11.53 -3.44 -12.37
CA SER A 254 11.21 -4.61 -13.20
C SER A 254 11.26 -5.93 -12.42
N TYR A 255 12.26 -6.11 -11.56
CA TYR A 255 12.48 -7.36 -10.82
C TYR A 255 11.74 -7.42 -9.48
N PHE A 256 11.29 -6.28 -8.92
CA PHE A 256 10.63 -6.23 -7.62
C PHE A 256 9.43 -7.18 -7.48
N PRO A 257 8.51 -7.32 -8.47
CA PRO A 257 7.38 -8.24 -8.35
C PRO A 257 7.82 -9.68 -8.06
N ILE A 258 8.89 -10.15 -8.70
CA ILE A 258 9.42 -11.51 -8.51
C ILE A 258 9.98 -11.67 -7.09
N LEU A 259 10.74 -10.68 -6.61
CA LEU A 259 11.31 -10.70 -5.26
C LEU A 259 10.23 -10.64 -4.18
N LYS A 260 9.19 -9.84 -4.40
CA LYS A 260 8.01 -9.76 -3.52
C LYS A 260 7.35 -11.13 -3.40
N GLU A 261 7.07 -11.80 -4.52
CA GLU A 261 6.49 -13.15 -4.52
C GLU A 261 7.39 -14.17 -3.82
N CYS A 262 8.71 -14.08 -4.00
CA CYS A 262 9.65 -14.95 -3.29
C CYS A 262 9.55 -14.76 -1.78
N ILE A 263 9.53 -13.52 -1.29
CA ILE A 263 9.44 -13.25 0.16
C ILE A 263 8.08 -13.69 0.72
N PHE A 264 7.01 -13.51 -0.04
CA PHE A 264 5.68 -13.97 0.38
C PHE A 264 5.64 -15.50 0.47
N SER A 265 6.21 -16.20 -0.51
CA SER A 265 6.32 -17.66 -0.49
C SER A 265 7.11 -18.16 0.72
N ILE A 266 8.20 -17.47 1.08
CA ILE A 266 8.97 -17.79 2.31
C ILE A 266 8.11 -17.59 3.56
N ALA A 267 7.32 -16.51 3.63
CA ALA A 267 6.44 -16.25 4.75
C ALA A 267 5.29 -17.29 4.86
N GLU A 268 4.74 -17.74 3.74
CA GLU A 268 3.75 -18.83 3.68
C GLU A 268 4.31 -20.13 4.24
N GLU A 269 5.50 -20.53 3.78
CA GLU A 269 6.14 -21.75 4.23
C GLU A 269 6.41 -21.71 5.74
N TRP A 270 6.85 -20.57 6.27
CA TRP A 270 7.01 -20.39 7.70
C TRP A 270 5.71 -20.53 8.49
N GLU A 271 4.61 -19.97 7.99
CA GLU A 271 3.31 -20.12 8.65
C GLU A 271 2.87 -21.59 8.63
N ALA A 272 3.11 -22.30 7.52
CA ALA A 272 2.85 -23.73 7.44
C ALA A 272 3.68 -24.53 8.47
N ILE A 273 4.98 -24.24 8.61
CA ILE A 273 5.86 -24.85 9.62
C ILE A 273 5.34 -24.56 11.04
N ARG A 274 4.96 -23.31 11.33
CA ARG A 274 4.42 -22.89 12.64
C ARG A 274 3.13 -23.63 12.99
N VAL A 275 2.20 -23.71 12.05
CA VAL A 275 0.92 -24.44 12.21
C VAL A 275 1.16 -25.93 12.43
N ARG A 276 2.08 -26.54 11.68
CA ARG A 276 2.45 -27.96 11.87
C ARG A 276 3.04 -28.22 13.25
N LYS A 277 3.95 -27.37 13.73
CA LYS A 277 4.54 -27.47 15.08
C LYS A 277 3.47 -27.34 16.18
N LEU A 278 2.50 -26.44 16.03
CA LEU A 278 1.40 -26.29 16.99
C LEU A 278 0.51 -27.54 17.03
N ARG A 279 0.08 -28.04 15.87
CA ARG A 279 -0.74 -29.26 15.78
C ARG A 279 -0.04 -30.45 16.42
N GLN A 280 1.27 -30.62 16.21
CA GLN A 280 2.05 -31.67 16.86
C GLN A 280 2.10 -31.52 18.37
N LYS A 281 2.28 -30.29 18.90
CA LYS A 281 2.26 -30.04 20.34
C LYS A 281 0.90 -30.37 20.95
N GLU A 282 -0.20 -29.95 20.31
CA GLU A 282 -1.56 -30.25 20.76
C GLU A 282 -1.84 -31.76 20.76
N MET A 283 -1.46 -32.44 19.68
CA MET A 283 -1.59 -33.89 19.56
C MET A 283 -0.78 -34.63 20.63
N ASN A 284 0.49 -34.26 20.84
CA ASN A 284 1.33 -34.89 21.86
C ASN A 284 0.78 -34.66 23.28
N SER A 285 0.25 -33.47 23.56
CA SER A 285 -0.44 -33.15 24.81
C SER A 285 -1.69 -34.00 25.02
N ALA A 286 -2.52 -34.16 23.97
CA ALA A 286 -3.70 -35.01 24.00
C ALA A 286 -3.35 -36.49 24.22
N LEU A 287 -2.35 -37.01 23.49
CA LEU A 287 -1.85 -38.38 23.67
C LEU A 287 -1.32 -38.62 25.08
N SER A 288 -0.59 -37.65 25.65
CA SER A 288 -0.08 -37.73 27.03
C SER A 288 -1.21 -37.77 28.06
N ARG A 289 -2.29 -37.00 27.83
CA ARG A 289 -3.51 -37.05 28.67
C ARG A 289 -4.21 -38.41 28.59
N ILE A 290 -4.38 -38.95 27.38
CA ILE A 290 -4.97 -40.29 27.18
C ILE A 290 -4.12 -41.35 27.86
N ALA A 291 -2.80 -41.31 27.68
CA ALA A 291 -1.87 -42.27 28.29
C ALA A 291 -1.93 -42.27 29.83
N ASN A 292 -2.21 -41.12 30.45
CA ASN A 292 -2.40 -41.00 31.89
C ASN A 292 -3.78 -41.49 32.39
N GLN A 293 -4.79 -41.54 31.52
CA GLN A 293 -6.14 -42.02 31.86
C GLN A 293 -6.31 -43.53 31.62
N VAL A 294 -5.48 -44.12 30.76
CA VAL A 294 -5.47 -45.57 30.46
C VAL A 294 -4.59 -46.35 31.45
N LYS A 295 -3.84 -45.65 32.30
CA LYS A 295 -3.14 -46.22 33.47
C LYS A 295 -4.06 -46.25 34.69
#